data_AF-A0A642VD59-F1
#
_entry.id   AF-A0A642VD59-F1
#
_cell.length_a   1.000
_cell.length_b   1.000
_cell.length_c   1.000
_cell.angle_alpha   90.00
_cell.angle_beta   90.00
_cell.angle_gamma   90.00
#
_symmetry.space_group_name_H-M   'P 1'
#
loop_
_entity.id
_entity.type
_entity.pdbx_description
1 polymer ?
#
loop_
_entity_poly.entity_id
_entity_poly.type
_entity_poly.pdbx_seq_one_letter_code
_entity_poly.pdbx_strand_id
1 'polypeptide(L)'
;MAEEVQEQLKQIIETQIELGILIHDFEATVEGKEGLLERINVLTNQFQQLNQSAYKNLQHKTVPLDIVEYIENGRNPDVYTREFVELLAKQNQYVNGKMHAMNNFRNILSAQIKDAYPDLESSINDINQRTAFSS
;
A
#
# COMPACT_ATOMS: atom_id res chain seq x y z
N MET A 1 -12.65 -0.02 16.89
CA MET A 1 -11.45 0.84 16.82
C MET A 1 -11.38 1.60 15.49
N ALA A 2 -11.25 0.94 14.34
CA ALA A 2 -11.32 1.63 13.04
C ALA A 2 -12.77 2.08 12.68
N GLU A 3 -13.77 1.28 13.05
CA GLU A 3 -15.19 1.60 12.84
C GLU A 3 -15.62 2.90 13.54
N GLU A 4 -15.07 3.19 14.73
CA GLU A 4 -15.37 4.42 15.48
C GLU A 4 -14.88 5.66 14.70
N VAL A 5 -13.64 5.63 14.19
CA VAL A 5 -13.07 6.71 13.38
C VAL A 5 -13.87 6.86 12.07
N GLN A 6 -14.27 5.75 11.47
CA GLN A 6 -15.10 5.76 10.26
C GLN A 6 -16.47 6.40 10.50
N GLU A 7 -17.11 6.11 11.63
CA GLU A 7 -18.41 6.67 11.98
C GLU A 7 -18.32 8.18 12.24
N GLN A 8 -17.27 8.63 12.94
CA GLN A 8 -16.98 10.06 13.12
C GLN A 8 -16.75 10.77 11.79
N LEU A 9 -16.07 10.11 10.83
CA LEU A 9 -15.87 10.65 9.49
C LEU A 9 -17.19 10.84 8.74
N LYS A 10 -18.11 9.87 8.83
CA LYS A 10 -19.45 9.97 8.23
C LYS A 10 -20.24 11.13 8.82
N GLN A 11 -20.24 11.27 10.16
CA GLN A 11 -20.92 12.37 10.84
C GLN A 11 -20.37 13.74 10.41
N ILE A 12 -19.05 13.85 10.18
CA ILE A 12 -18.45 15.08 9.65
C ILE A 12 -18.95 15.38 8.24
N ILE A 13 -19.02 14.36 7.37
CA ILE A 13 -19.54 14.52 6.00
C ILE A 13 -21.00 14.98 6.03
N GLU A 14 -21.84 14.38 6.88
CA GLU A 14 -23.24 14.79 7.08
C GLU A 14 -23.33 16.25 7.57
N THR A 15 -22.51 16.63 8.56
CA THR A 15 -22.41 18.01 9.04
C THR A 15 -22.01 18.99 7.95
N GLN A 16 -21.10 18.62 7.05
CA GLN A 16 -20.72 19.47 5.92
C GLN A 16 -21.85 19.62 4.90
N ILE A 17 -22.62 18.55 4.64
CA ILE A 17 -23.80 18.61 3.76
C ILE A 17 -24.85 19.54 4.37
N GLU A 18 -25.18 19.37 5.65
CA GLU A 18 -26.14 20.23 6.36
C GLU A 18 -25.69 21.70 6.38
N LEU A 19 -24.39 21.95 6.62
CA LEU A 19 -23.83 23.30 6.57
C LEU A 19 -23.92 23.89 5.15
N GLY A 20 -23.70 23.09 4.10
CA GLY A 20 -23.87 23.51 2.72
C GLY A 20 -25.30 23.94 2.40
N ILE A 21 -26.29 23.20 2.91
CA ILE A 21 -27.72 23.55 2.78
C ILE A 21 -28.03 24.86 3.53
N LEU A 22 -27.58 25.00 4.77
CA LEU A 22 -27.78 26.22 5.57
C LEU A 22 -27.17 27.47 4.92
N ILE A 23 -26.01 27.33 4.27
CA ILE A 23 -25.36 28.42 3.54
C ILE A 23 -26.12 28.76 2.25
N HIS A 24 -26.60 27.74 1.53
CA HIS A 24 -27.35 27.92 0.28
C HIS A 24 -28.68 28.65 0.52
N ASP A 25 -29.41 28.25 1.56
CA ASP A 25 -30.71 28.82 1.93
C ASP A 25 -30.58 29.94 2.98
N PHE A 26 -29.39 30.56 3.07
CA PHE A 26 -29.10 31.52 4.12
C PHE A 26 -29.98 32.77 3.99
N GLU A 27 -30.91 32.93 4.92
CA GLU A 27 -31.62 34.17 5.14
C GLU A 27 -30.83 35.03 6.13
N ALA A 28 -30.71 36.34 5.87
CA ALA A 28 -29.98 37.28 6.71
C ALA A 28 -30.70 37.60 8.06
N THR A 29 -31.37 36.61 8.62
CA THR A 29 -32.05 36.63 9.93
C THR A 29 -31.05 36.37 11.06
N VAL A 30 -31.50 36.59 12.31
CA VAL A 30 -30.66 36.33 13.49
C VAL A 30 -30.54 34.82 13.70
N GLU A 31 -31.65 34.11 13.52
CA GLU A 31 -31.77 32.66 13.65
C GLU A 31 -30.89 31.91 12.64
N GLY A 32 -30.84 32.39 11.39
CA GLY A 32 -29.97 31.83 10.35
C GLY A 32 -28.48 31.98 10.69
N LYS A 33 -28.08 33.12 11.29
CA LYS A 33 -26.70 33.34 11.75
C LYS A 33 -26.35 32.46 12.94
N GLU A 34 -27.24 32.34 13.92
CA GLU A 34 -27.01 31.51 15.10
C GLU A 34 -26.87 30.02 14.75
N GLY A 35 -27.77 29.49 13.92
CA GLY A 35 -27.70 28.09 13.48
C GLY A 35 -26.43 27.76 12.68
N LEU A 36 -25.95 28.70 11.86
CA LEU A 36 -24.72 28.54 11.10
C LEU A 36 -23.48 28.54 12.01
N LEU A 37 -23.42 29.44 13.00
CA LEU A 37 -22.35 29.47 13.99
C LEU A 37 -22.33 28.21 14.85
N GLU A 38 -23.51 27.74 15.29
CA GLU A 38 -23.64 26.48 16.02
C GLU A 38 -23.08 25.31 15.20
N ARG A 39 -23.46 25.21 13.92
CA ARG A 39 -23.00 24.11 13.05
C ARG A 39 -21.49 24.15 12.80
N ILE A 40 -20.89 25.34 12.66
CA ILE A 40 -19.43 25.50 12.56
C ILE A 40 -18.73 25.02 13.85
N ASN A 41 -19.29 25.35 15.01
CA ASN A 41 -18.75 24.90 16.30
C ASN A 41 -18.84 23.38 16.44
N VAL A 42 -19.97 22.77 16.05
CA VAL A 42 -20.12 21.31 15.99
C VAL A 42 -19.06 20.69 15.08
N LEU A 43 -18.88 21.22 13.86
CA LEU A 43 -17.89 20.73 12.91
C LEU A 43 -16.45 20.81 13.47
N THR A 44 -16.11 21.92 14.13
CA THR A 44 -14.80 22.12 14.76
C THR A 44 -14.55 21.09 15.86
N ASN A 45 -15.54 20.86 16.72
CA ASN A 45 -15.46 19.85 17.77
C ASN A 45 -15.34 18.43 17.19
N GLN A 46 -16.08 18.11 16.13
CA GLN A 46 -16.00 16.82 15.45
C GLN A 46 -14.60 16.58 14.85
N PHE A 47 -13.99 17.56 14.20
CA PHE A 47 -12.62 17.45 13.70
C PHE A 47 -11.60 17.23 14.83
N GLN A 48 -11.75 17.93 15.95
CA GLN A 48 -10.87 17.74 17.11
C GLN A 48 -10.98 16.31 17.67
N GLN A 49 -12.21 15.80 17.81
CA GLN A 49 -12.47 14.43 18.27
C GLN A 49 -11.93 13.38 17.30
N LEU A 50 -12.14 13.58 15.99
CA LEU A 50 -11.60 12.71 14.94
C LEU A 50 -10.07 12.63 15.02
N ASN A 51 -9.39 13.76 15.19
CA ASN A 51 -7.92 13.77 15.27
C ASN A 51 -7.41 12.99 16.49
N GLN A 52 -8.05 13.17 17.65
CA GLN A 52 -7.71 12.44 18.87
C GLN A 52 -7.98 10.94 18.75
N SER A 53 -9.14 10.55 18.18
CA SER A 53 -9.51 9.15 18.01
C SER A 53 -8.64 8.46 16.96
N ALA A 54 -8.32 9.14 15.86
CA ALA A 54 -7.43 8.65 14.82
C ALA A 54 -6.02 8.41 15.37
N TYR A 55 -5.46 9.36 16.12
CA TYR A 55 -4.16 9.17 16.76
C TYR A 55 -4.19 7.98 17.73
N LYS A 56 -5.19 7.90 18.61
CA LYS A 56 -5.30 6.81 19.59
C LYS A 56 -5.49 5.43 18.94
N ASN A 57 -6.34 5.33 17.92
CA ASN A 57 -6.82 4.06 17.39
C ASN A 57 -6.03 3.58 16.15
N LEU A 58 -5.35 4.49 15.43
CA LEU A 58 -4.72 4.20 14.13
C LEU A 58 -3.22 4.53 14.08
N GLN A 59 -2.59 5.07 15.14
CA GLN A 59 -1.16 5.44 15.13
C GLN A 59 -0.18 4.31 14.71
N HIS A 60 -0.56 3.04 14.89
CA HIS A 60 0.27 1.90 14.53
C HIS A 60 -0.08 1.27 13.17
N LYS A 61 -1.08 1.82 12.47
CA LYS A 61 -1.43 1.39 11.12
C LYS A 61 -0.69 2.26 10.12
N THR A 62 0.11 1.61 9.27
CA THR A 62 0.79 2.27 8.17
C THR A 62 0.07 2.00 6.86
N VAL A 63 0.05 3.00 5.99
CA VAL A 63 -0.52 2.90 4.65
C VAL A 63 0.59 3.28 3.67
N PRO A 64 0.85 2.48 2.61
CA PRO A 64 1.77 2.85 1.55
C PRO A 64 1.42 4.23 0.96
N LEU A 65 2.43 5.07 0.72
CA LEU A 65 2.23 6.40 0.14
C LEU A 65 1.60 6.32 -1.25
N ASP A 66 1.94 5.27 -2.01
CA ASP A 66 1.39 5.02 -3.34
C ASP A 66 -0.15 4.88 -3.33
N ILE A 67 -0.74 4.44 -2.21
CA ILE A 67 -2.20 4.36 -2.08
C ILE A 67 -2.83 5.76 -1.97
N VAL A 68 -2.11 6.75 -1.44
CA VAL A 68 -2.59 8.14 -1.36
C VAL A 68 -2.80 8.70 -2.76
N GLU A 69 -1.85 8.47 -3.67
CA GLU A 69 -1.97 8.89 -5.08
C GLU A 69 -3.17 8.23 -5.78
N TYR A 70 -3.48 6.97 -5.44
CA TYR A 70 -4.68 6.31 -5.96
C TYR A 70 -5.96 7.02 -5.52
N ILE A 71 -6.05 7.37 -4.23
CA ILE A 71 -7.22 8.06 -3.66
C ILE A 71 -7.36 9.46 -4.26
N GLU A 72 -6.26 10.22 -4.38
CA GLU A 72 -6.26 11.57 -4.97
C GLU A 72 -6.75 11.56 -6.42
N ASN A 73 -6.42 10.52 -7.19
CA ASN A 73 -6.87 10.33 -8.56
C ASN A 73 -8.28 9.71 -8.66
N GLY A 74 -8.98 9.48 -7.54
CA GLY A 74 -10.31 8.86 -7.50
C GLY A 74 -10.33 7.38 -7.89
N ARG A 75 -9.17 6.70 -7.87
CA ARG A 75 -9.04 5.28 -8.18
C ARG A 75 -9.29 4.43 -6.92
N ASN A 76 -9.94 3.28 -7.11
CA ASN A 76 -10.15 2.34 -5.99
C ASN A 76 -8.79 1.81 -5.47
N PRO A 77 -8.44 1.98 -4.18
CA PRO A 77 -7.19 1.50 -3.59
C PRO A 77 -7.03 -0.02 -3.64
N ASP A 78 -8.10 -0.81 -3.73
CA ASP A 78 -8.02 -2.27 -3.88
C ASP A 78 -7.29 -2.68 -5.18
N VAL A 79 -7.33 -1.80 -6.19
CA VAL A 79 -6.63 -2.02 -7.45
C VAL A 79 -5.12 -2.00 -7.24
N TYR A 80 -4.60 -1.13 -6.38
CA TYR A 80 -3.18 -1.11 -6.01
C TYR A 80 -2.78 -2.45 -5.38
N THR A 81 -3.56 -2.95 -4.41
CA THR A 81 -3.27 -4.23 -3.75
C THR A 81 -3.22 -5.38 -4.76
N ARG A 82 -4.18 -5.42 -5.69
CA ARG A 82 -4.20 -6.43 -6.76
C ARG A 82 -2.96 -6.33 -7.65
N GLU A 83 -2.65 -5.14 -8.16
CA GLU A 83 -1.48 -4.92 -9.02
C GLU A 83 -0.17 -5.25 -8.31
N PHE A 84 -0.07 -4.96 -7.01
CA PHE A 84 1.08 -5.29 -6.19
C PHE A 84 1.28 -6.80 -6.06
N VAL A 85 0.21 -7.56 -5.79
CA VAL A 85 0.26 -9.02 -5.73
C VAL A 85 0.65 -9.62 -7.08
N GLU A 86 0.07 -9.12 -8.17
CA GLU A 86 0.42 -9.54 -9.54
C GLU A 86 1.89 -9.25 -9.87
N LEU A 87 2.39 -8.08 -9.48
CA LEU A 87 3.79 -7.69 -9.64
C LEU A 87 4.71 -8.63 -8.86
N LEU A 88 4.41 -8.93 -7.59
CA LEU A 88 5.20 -9.84 -6.77
C LEU A 88 5.24 -11.26 -7.37
N ALA A 89 4.11 -11.77 -7.85
CA ALA A 89 4.04 -13.07 -8.50
C ALA A 89 4.93 -13.10 -9.77
N LYS A 90 4.83 -12.06 -10.61
CA LYS A 90 5.66 -11.91 -11.82
C LYS A 90 7.15 -11.80 -11.49
N GLN A 91 7.51 -11.02 -10.48
CA GLN A 91 8.90 -10.87 -10.05
C GLN A 91 9.46 -12.17 -9.49
N ASN A 92 8.69 -12.89 -8.68
CA ASN A 92 9.11 -14.19 -8.15
C ASN A 92 9.36 -15.20 -9.28
N GLN A 93 8.42 -15.35 -10.21
CA GLN A 93 8.59 -16.21 -11.38
C GLN A 93 9.81 -15.80 -12.22
N TYR A 94 10.02 -14.50 -12.42
CA TYR A 94 11.15 -13.99 -13.18
C TYR A 94 12.49 -14.30 -12.50
N VAL A 95 12.61 -14.08 -11.18
CA VAL A 95 13.81 -14.42 -10.41
C VAL A 95 14.04 -15.92 -10.42
N ASN A 96 13.00 -16.73 -10.23
CA ASN A 96 13.11 -18.18 -10.31
C ASN A 96 13.59 -18.66 -11.69
N GLY A 97 13.06 -18.08 -12.76
CA GLY A 97 13.53 -18.34 -14.13
C GLY A 97 15.01 -17.99 -14.32
N LYS A 98 15.48 -16.87 -13.76
CA LYS A 98 16.91 -16.51 -13.77
C LYS A 98 17.78 -17.52 -13.01
N MET A 99 17.32 -17.98 -11.84
CA MET A 99 18.05 -18.99 -11.07
C MET A 99 18.19 -20.29 -11.86
N HIS A 100 17.11 -20.77 -12.50
CA HIS A 100 17.16 -21.94 -13.36
C HIS A 100 18.08 -21.75 -14.57
N ALA A 101 18.00 -20.61 -15.25
CA ALA A 101 18.86 -20.30 -16.40
C ALA A 101 20.34 -20.26 -16.00
N MET A 102 20.67 -19.66 -14.86
CA MET A 102 22.04 -19.60 -14.35
C MET A 102 22.57 -20.98 -13.96
N ASN A 103 21.75 -21.81 -13.31
CA ASN A 103 22.12 -23.20 -13.00
C ASN A 103 22.37 -24.02 -14.27
N ASN A 104 21.51 -23.88 -15.28
CA ASN A 104 21.70 -24.54 -16.58
C ASN A 104 22.98 -24.08 -17.27
N PHE A 105 23.24 -22.77 -17.30
CA PHE A 105 24.47 -22.21 -17.86
C PHE A 105 25.71 -22.76 -17.14
N ARG A 106 25.71 -22.77 -15.80
CA ARG A 106 26.79 -23.36 -14.99
C ARG A 106 27.02 -24.83 -15.35
N ASN A 107 25.96 -25.64 -15.45
CA ASN A 107 26.08 -27.06 -15.74
C ASN A 107 26.68 -27.31 -17.14
N ILE A 108 26.24 -26.54 -18.15
CA ILE A 108 26.77 -26.62 -19.52
C ILE A 108 28.24 -26.19 -19.55
N LEU A 109 28.56 -25.04 -18.95
CA LEU A 109 29.92 -24.52 -18.91
C LEU A 109 30.86 -25.50 -18.19
N SER A 110 30.46 -26.01 -17.02
CA SER A 110 31.20 -27.02 -16.28
C SER A 110 31.47 -28.28 -17.11
N ALA A 111 30.48 -28.75 -17.88
CA ALA A 111 30.66 -29.92 -18.75
C ALA A 111 31.68 -29.64 -19.88
N GLN A 112 31.60 -28.49 -20.53
CA GLN A 112 32.52 -28.11 -21.60
C GLN A 112 33.96 -27.94 -21.10
N ILE A 113 34.16 -27.33 -19.93
CA ILE A 113 35.50 -27.16 -19.35
C ILE A 113 36.10 -28.53 -18.97
N LYS A 114 35.31 -29.45 -18.42
CA LYS A 114 35.79 -30.81 -18.11
C LYS A 114 36.22 -31.58 -19.35
N ASP A 115 35.49 -31.44 -20.45
CA ASP A 115 35.83 -32.07 -21.73
C ASP A 115 37.12 -31.50 -22.31
N ALA A 116 37.29 -30.17 -22.29
CA ALA A 116 38.48 -29.50 -22.80
C ALA A 116 39.72 -29.64 -21.89
N TYR A 117 39.52 -29.73 -20.57
CA TYR A 117 40.57 -29.75 -19.55
C TYR A 117 40.28 -30.79 -18.45
N PRO A 118 40.57 -32.08 -18.69
CA PRO A 118 40.29 -33.16 -17.73
C PRO A 118 40.94 -32.97 -16.35
N ASP A 119 42.14 -32.38 -16.30
CA ASP A 119 42.89 -32.14 -15.06
C ASP A 119 42.15 -31.20 -14.07
N LEU A 120 41.20 -30.39 -14.56
CA LEU A 120 40.44 -29.44 -13.75
C LEU A 120 39.13 -30.02 -13.19
N GLU A 121 38.81 -31.28 -13.48
CA GLU A 121 37.51 -31.86 -13.13
C GLU A 121 37.22 -31.81 -11.63
N SER A 122 38.21 -32.10 -10.78
CA SER A 122 38.05 -32.07 -9.32
C SER A 122 37.68 -30.67 -8.81
N SER A 123 38.35 -29.62 -9.31
CA SER A 123 38.07 -28.23 -8.94
C SER A 123 36.69 -27.77 -9.40
N ILE A 124 36.25 -28.18 -10.60
CA ILE A 124 34.92 -27.86 -11.12
C ILE A 124 33.82 -28.52 -10.30
N ASN A 125 34.04 -29.76 -9.84
CA ASN A 125 33.09 -30.46 -8.97
C ASN A 125 32.93 -29.76 -7.61
N ASP A 126 34.04 -29.29 -7.00
CA ASP A 126 34.00 -28.49 -5.77
C ASP A 126 33.20 -27.19 -5.97
N ILE A 127 33.48 -26.46 -7.06
CA ILE A 127 32.76 -25.21 -7.39
C ILE A 127 31.26 -25.47 -7.56
N ASN A 128 30.89 -26.54 -8.27
CA ASN A 128 29.48 -26.90 -8.48
C ASN A 128 28.76 -27.27 -7.17
N GLN A 129 29.44 -27.94 -6.23
CA GLN A 129 28.89 -28.24 -4.91
C GLN A 129 28.70 -26.98 -4.08
N ARG A 130 29.71 -26.09 -4.05
CA ARG A 130 29.66 -24.83 -3.29
C ARG A 130 28.65 -23.83 -3.83
N THR A 131 28.35 -23.89 -5.13
CA THR A 131 27.39 -23.00 -5.81
C THR A 131 26.04 -23.67 -6.07
N ALA A 132 25.83 -24.89 -5.58
CA ALA A 132 24.54 -25.55 -5.70
C ALA A 132 23.51 -24.82 -4.84
N PHE A 133 22.35 -24.52 -5.44
CA PHE A 133 21.20 -24.04 -4.69
C PHE A 133 20.74 -25.15 -3.72
N SER A 134 20.76 -24.88 -2.41
CA SER A 134 20.06 -25.73 -1.44
C SER A 134 18.56 -25.60 -1.71
N SER A 135 17.93 -26.69 -2.13
CA SER A 135 16.47 -26.79 -2.28
C SER A 135 15.79 -26.88 -0.92
#